data_AF-A0A7S4A284-F1
#
_entry.id   AF-A0A7S4A284-F1
#
_cell.length_a   1.000
_cell.length_b   1.000
_cell.length_c   1.000
_cell.angle_alpha   90.00
_cell.angle_beta   90.00
_cell.angle_gamma   90.00
#
_symmetry.space_group_name_H-M   'P 1'
#
loop_
_entity.id
_entity.type
_entity.pdbx_description
1 polymer ?
#
loop_
_entity_poly.entity_id
_entity_poly.type
_entity_poly.pdbx_seq_one_letter_code
_entity_poly.pdbx_strand_id
1 'polypeptide(L)'
;DATAAEATYGHISSWDTSQVTDMAQLFQYSNFDDDINAWDTSAVTNMFATFSYAQQFNQPLNDWDVSGATSMVSMFSHAESFNQPLNNWDVSRVTSLESMFYYAYAFDQDLGSWCLAEDAAFSSDSHQGTACSLLRCGIHFRVGGTCAPTPAPTPIQTSAAGVADVYLGILAGGALLLL
;
A
#
# COMPACT_ATOMS: atom_id res chain seq x y z
N ASP A 1 21.79 -16.01 -8.38
CA ASP A 1 21.30 -16.46 -9.69
C ASP A 1 19.92 -17.06 -9.47
N ALA A 2 18.88 -16.46 -10.06
CA ALA A 2 17.49 -16.89 -9.88
C ALA A 2 17.27 -18.33 -10.37
N THR A 3 17.92 -18.71 -11.47
CA THR A 3 17.82 -20.07 -12.05
C THR A 3 18.35 -21.13 -11.09
N ALA A 4 19.52 -20.88 -10.49
CA ALA A 4 20.09 -21.79 -9.50
C ALA A 4 19.25 -21.87 -8.22
N ALA A 5 18.67 -20.75 -7.78
CA ALA A 5 17.79 -20.71 -6.62
C ALA A 5 16.50 -21.51 -6.88
N GLU A 6 15.86 -21.32 -8.02
CA GLU A 6 14.66 -22.06 -8.41
C GLU A 6 14.93 -23.57 -8.55
N ALA A 7 16.08 -23.95 -9.12
CA ALA A 7 16.48 -25.37 -9.18
C ALA A 7 16.73 -26.00 -7.80
N THR A 8 17.14 -25.20 -6.81
CA THR A 8 17.47 -25.69 -5.46
C THR A 8 16.28 -25.68 -4.52
N TYR A 9 15.45 -24.63 -4.58
CA TYR A 9 14.40 -24.33 -3.60
C TYR A 9 12.99 -24.36 -4.20
N GLY A 10 12.85 -24.62 -5.50
CA GLY A 10 11.60 -24.45 -6.22
C GLY A 10 11.26 -22.98 -6.46
N HIS A 11 10.23 -22.76 -7.28
CA HIS A 11 9.71 -21.41 -7.53
C HIS A 11 9.13 -20.83 -6.24
N ILE A 12 9.36 -19.53 -6.01
CA ILE A 12 9.02 -18.84 -4.77
C ILE A 12 7.52 -18.92 -4.42
N SER A 13 6.67 -18.97 -5.44
CA SER A 13 5.21 -19.13 -5.28
C SER A 13 4.78 -20.45 -4.60
N SER A 14 5.66 -21.45 -4.56
CA SER A 14 5.38 -22.76 -3.97
C SER A 14 5.94 -22.95 -2.56
N TRP A 15 6.60 -21.95 -2.00
CA TRP A 15 7.19 -22.05 -0.68
C TRP A 15 6.12 -22.15 0.41
N ASP A 16 6.36 -23.02 1.39
CA ASP A 16 5.53 -23.10 2.59
C ASP A 16 5.89 -21.94 3.55
N THR A 17 5.00 -20.96 3.64
CA THR A 17 5.14 -19.79 4.50
C THR A 17 4.27 -19.86 5.76
N SER A 18 3.61 -20.99 6.04
CA SER A 18 2.58 -21.09 7.09
C SER A 18 3.11 -20.85 8.51
N GLN A 19 4.43 -20.86 8.70
CA GLN A 19 5.10 -20.65 9.97
C GLN A 19 5.84 -19.30 10.05
N VAL A 20 5.77 -18.49 8.98
CA VAL A 20 6.41 -17.17 8.95
C VAL A 20 5.56 -16.21 9.77
N THR A 21 6.17 -15.64 10.81
CA THR A 21 5.49 -14.66 11.68
C THR A 21 5.92 -13.21 11.42
N ASP A 22 7.03 -13.02 10.73
CA ASP A 22 7.67 -11.73 10.46
C ASP A 22 8.13 -11.67 9.00
N MET A 23 7.59 -10.71 8.25
CA MET A 23 7.93 -10.40 6.86
C MET A 23 8.51 -8.99 6.71
N ALA A 24 9.02 -8.42 7.81
CA ALA A 24 9.55 -7.06 7.79
C ALA A 24 10.67 -6.92 6.77
N GLN A 25 10.55 -5.91 5.91
CA GLN A 25 11.54 -5.51 4.91
C GLN A 25 11.94 -6.61 3.90
N LEU A 26 11.18 -7.70 3.79
CA LEU A 26 11.55 -8.88 3.00
C LEU A 26 11.94 -8.56 1.54
N PHE A 27 11.21 -7.63 0.92
CA PHE A 27 11.42 -7.18 -0.45
C PHE A 27 11.75 -5.68 -0.54
N GLN A 28 12.25 -5.09 0.54
CA GLN A 28 12.57 -3.67 0.56
C GLN A 28 13.68 -3.35 -0.45
N TYR A 29 13.51 -2.29 -1.24
CA TYR A 29 14.44 -1.88 -2.32
C TYR A 29 14.70 -2.95 -3.39
N SER A 30 13.84 -3.94 -3.50
CA SER A 30 14.00 -5.01 -4.48
C SER A 30 13.36 -4.64 -5.83
N ASN A 31 13.82 -5.31 -6.89
CA ASN A 31 13.12 -5.34 -8.19
C ASN A 31 12.18 -6.56 -8.27
N PHE A 32 11.72 -7.08 -7.13
CA PHE A 32 10.89 -8.27 -7.08
C PHE A 32 9.49 -7.97 -7.64
N ASP A 33 8.99 -8.83 -8.53
CA ASP A 33 7.65 -8.75 -9.12
C ASP A 33 7.10 -10.14 -9.51
N ASP A 34 7.52 -11.20 -8.82
CA ASP A 34 7.01 -12.55 -9.06
C ASP A 34 5.79 -12.85 -8.18
N ASP A 35 4.90 -13.71 -8.68
CA ASP A 35 3.65 -14.08 -8.00
C ASP A 35 3.90 -14.80 -6.66
N ILE A 36 3.29 -14.25 -5.61
CA ILE A 36 3.32 -14.76 -4.23
C ILE A 36 1.91 -14.76 -3.60
N ASN A 37 0.86 -14.68 -4.42
CA ASN A 37 -0.53 -14.66 -3.95
C ASN A 37 -0.92 -15.97 -3.24
N ALA A 38 -0.20 -17.07 -3.51
CA ALA A 38 -0.41 -18.38 -2.91
C ALA A 38 0.24 -18.56 -1.52
N TRP A 39 0.98 -17.58 -1.02
CA TRP A 39 1.60 -17.65 0.31
C TRP A 39 0.56 -17.65 1.42
N ASP A 40 0.76 -18.51 2.41
CA ASP A 40 0.00 -18.47 3.66
C ASP A 40 0.60 -17.39 4.58
N THR A 41 -0.14 -16.31 4.78
CA THR A 41 0.25 -15.20 5.66
C THR A 41 -0.49 -15.18 6.99
N SER A 42 -1.31 -16.21 7.28
CA SER A 42 -2.21 -16.23 8.45
C SER A 42 -1.47 -16.16 9.81
N ALA A 43 -0.21 -16.61 9.84
CA ALA A 43 0.66 -16.54 11.00
C ALA A 43 1.46 -15.22 11.11
N VAL A 44 1.46 -14.38 10.06
CA VAL A 44 2.28 -13.18 10.00
C VAL A 44 1.68 -12.09 10.89
N THR A 45 2.52 -11.55 11.78
CA THR A 45 2.14 -10.48 12.72
C THR A 45 2.80 -9.14 12.39
N ASN A 46 3.94 -9.18 11.69
CA ASN A 46 4.74 -8.02 11.32
C ASN A 46 4.98 -7.99 9.80
N MET A 47 4.43 -6.96 9.14
CA MET A 47 4.59 -6.69 7.70
C MET A 47 5.25 -5.32 7.45
N PHE A 48 6.06 -4.86 8.40
CA PHE A 48 6.75 -3.58 8.32
C PHE A 48 7.57 -3.46 7.03
N ALA A 49 7.25 -2.48 6.19
CA ALA A 49 8.03 -2.12 5.00
C ALA A 49 8.34 -3.29 4.02
N THR A 50 7.52 -4.34 4.00
CA THR A 50 7.77 -5.57 3.21
C THR A 50 8.07 -5.27 1.74
N PHE A 51 7.33 -4.37 1.08
CA PHE A 51 7.53 -3.96 -0.32
C PHE A 51 7.96 -2.49 -0.43
N SER A 52 8.51 -1.90 0.62
CA SER A 52 8.90 -0.49 0.56
C SER A 52 10.04 -0.29 -0.45
N TYR A 53 9.90 0.72 -1.32
CA TYR A 53 10.79 0.97 -2.46
C TYR A 53 10.89 -0.18 -3.48
N ALA A 54 9.99 -1.17 -3.45
CA ALA A 54 9.85 -2.15 -4.52
C ALA A 54 9.09 -1.54 -5.70
N GLN A 55 9.73 -0.62 -6.41
CA GLN A 55 9.09 0.28 -7.38
C GLN A 55 8.32 -0.45 -8.49
N GLN A 56 8.74 -1.66 -8.85
CA GLN A 56 8.17 -2.46 -9.94
C GLN A 56 7.09 -3.44 -9.47
N PHE A 57 6.97 -3.70 -8.17
CA PHE A 57 6.08 -4.72 -7.64
C PHE A 57 4.60 -4.37 -7.91
N ASN A 58 3.88 -5.27 -8.58
CA ASN A 58 2.46 -5.10 -8.89
C ASN A 58 1.70 -6.44 -8.96
N GLN A 59 2.08 -7.41 -8.12
CA GLN A 59 1.45 -8.73 -8.07
C GLN A 59 0.21 -8.73 -7.16
N PRO A 60 -0.80 -9.57 -7.46
CA PRO A 60 -1.99 -9.68 -6.64
C PRO A 60 -1.65 -10.20 -5.23
N LEU A 61 -2.27 -9.61 -4.21
CA LEU A 61 -2.12 -10.01 -2.80
C LEU A 61 -3.47 -10.14 -2.08
N ASN A 62 -4.59 -10.07 -2.81
CA ASN A 62 -5.93 -9.99 -2.22
C ASN A 62 -6.35 -11.29 -1.52
N ASP A 63 -5.63 -12.40 -1.77
CA ASP A 63 -5.90 -13.69 -1.12
C ASP A 63 -5.07 -13.88 0.16
N TRP A 64 -4.18 -12.96 0.51
CA TRP A 64 -3.44 -12.99 1.76
C TRP A 64 -4.36 -12.82 2.97
N ASP A 65 -4.25 -13.73 3.93
CA ASP A 65 -4.86 -13.57 5.25
C ASP A 65 -3.96 -12.68 6.11
N VAL A 66 -4.36 -11.41 6.26
CA VAL A 66 -3.67 -10.42 7.09
C VAL A 66 -4.33 -10.22 8.45
N SER A 67 -5.31 -11.06 8.82
CA SER A 67 -6.08 -10.90 10.07
C SER A 67 -5.24 -11.06 11.34
N GLY A 68 -4.04 -11.65 11.22
CA GLY A 68 -3.02 -11.74 12.28
C GLY A 68 -2.09 -10.53 12.38
N ALA A 69 -2.05 -9.66 11.37
CA ALA A 69 -1.10 -8.55 11.30
C ALA A 69 -1.43 -7.45 12.31
N THR A 70 -0.39 -6.95 12.97
CA THR A 70 -0.48 -5.83 13.92
C THR A 70 0.25 -4.59 13.42
N SER A 71 1.30 -4.76 12.62
CA SER A 71 2.07 -3.67 12.01
C SER A 71 2.14 -3.86 10.49
N MET A 72 1.72 -2.84 9.75
CA MET A 72 1.86 -2.76 8.29
C MET A 72 2.51 -1.43 7.88
N VAL A 73 3.25 -0.80 8.79
CA VAL A 73 3.87 0.51 8.56
C VAL A 73 4.74 0.48 7.31
N SER A 74 4.53 1.45 6.42
CA SER A 74 5.29 1.63 5.18
C SER A 74 5.30 0.43 4.23
N MET A 75 4.40 -0.55 4.34
CA MET A 75 4.47 -1.80 3.57
C MET A 75 4.62 -1.58 2.07
N PHE A 76 3.94 -0.58 1.49
CA PHE A 76 4.00 -0.21 0.07
C PHE A 76 4.55 1.21 -0.15
N SER A 77 5.27 1.78 0.82
CA SER A 77 5.88 3.11 0.67
C SER A 77 6.85 3.10 -0.52
N HIS A 78 6.63 3.97 -1.50
CA HIS A 78 7.36 4.05 -2.78
C HIS A 78 7.27 2.78 -3.66
N ALA A 79 6.25 1.94 -3.48
CA ALA A 79 5.91 0.88 -4.45
C ALA A 79 5.14 1.51 -5.61
N GLU A 80 5.85 2.26 -6.46
CA GLU A 80 5.27 3.21 -7.42
C GLU A 80 4.28 2.57 -8.41
N SER A 81 4.50 1.31 -8.79
CA SER A 81 3.66 0.58 -9.75
C SER A 81 2.50 -0.19 -9.14
N PHE A 82 2.43 -0.30 -7.80
CA PHE A 82 1.47 -1.17 -7.14
C PHE A 82 0.04 -0.60 -7.26
N ASN A 83 -0.86 -1.37 -7.88
CA ASN A 83 -2.27 -1.01 -8.03
C ASN A 83 -3.18 -2.24 -8.05
N GLN A 84 -3.01 -3.13 -7.07
CA GLN A 84 -3.80 -4.36 -6.94
C GLN A 84 -4.85 -4.23 -5.83
N PRO A 85 -6.03 -4.85 -6.00
CA PRO A 85 -7.09 -4.78 -5.00
C PRO A 85 -6.64 -5.42 -3.68
N LEU A 86 -7.03 -4.80 -2.57
CA LEU A 86 -6.76 -5.26 -1.19
C LEU A 86 -8.04 -5.32 -0.35
N ASN A 87 -9.20 -5.32 -1.01
CA ASN A 87 -10.50 -5.19 -0.38
C ASN A 87 -10.91 -6.42 0.46
N ASN A 88 -10.21 -7.55 0.34
CA ASN A 88 -10.48 -8.75 1.15
C ASN A 88 -9.73 -8.73 2.50
N TRP A 89 -8.80 -7.81 2.70
CA TRP A 89 -7.96 -7.78 3.90
C TRP A 89 -8.74 -7.38 5.15
N ASP A 90 -8.70 -8.22 6.18
CA ASP A 90 -9.14 -7.86 7.54
C ASP A 90 -8.00 -7.17 8.29
N VAL A 91 -7.99 -5.84 8.25
CA VAL A 91 -7.01 -4.99 8.94
C VAL A 91 -7.41 -4.61 10.38
N SER A 92 -8.42 -5.27 10.95
CA SER A 92 -9.00 -4.84 12.23
C SER A 92 -8.10 -4.96 13.46
N ARG A 93 -6.99 -5.72 13.34
CA ARG A 93 -5.95 -5.84 14.38
C ARG A 93 -4.74 -4.93 14.15
N VAL A 94 -4.67 -4.27 13.01
CA VAL A 94 -3.55 -3.40 12.67
C VAL A 94 -3.60 -2.14 13.53
N THR A 95 -2.53 -1.89 14.27
CA THR A 95 -2.41 -0.73 15.16
C THR A 95 -1.72 0.45 14.48
N SER A 96 -1.02 0.22 13.36
CA SER A 96 -0.37 1.28 12.60
C SER A 96 -0.30 0.99 11.09
N LEU A 97 -0.71 1.99 10.31
CA LEU A 97 -0.62 2.07 8.85
C LEU A 97 0.15 3.31 8.40
N GLU A 98 0.99 3.87 9.28
CA GLU A 98 1.81 5.03 8.96
C GLU A 98 2.59 4.81 7.66
N SER A 99 2.48 5.77 6.74
CA SER A 99 3.18 5.76 5.45
C SER A 99 2.89 4.53 4.56
N MET A 100 1.81 3.78 4.82
CA MET A 100 1.47 2.52 4.11
C MET A 100 1.62 2.62 2.59
N PHE A 101 1.09 3.68 1.98
CA PHE A 101 1.11 3.94 0.53
C PHE A 101 1.80 5.26 0.18
N TYR A 102 2.69 5.76 1.04
CA TYR A 102 3.42 7.01 0.79
C TYR A 102 4.18 6.93 -0.54
N TYR A 103 3.86 7.80 -1.51
CA TYR A 103 4.35 7.80 -2.89
C TYR A 103 4.15 6.50 -3.69
N ALA A 104 3.11 5.71 -3.38
CA ALA A 104 2.64 4.65 -4.26
C ALA A 104 1.77 5.24 -5.40
N TYR A 105 2.40 5.88 -6.38
CA TYR A 105 1.72 6.75 -7.36
C TYR A 105 0.58 6.10 -8.13
N ALA A 106 0.70 4.81 -8.49
CA ALA A 106 -0.31 4.10 -9.25
C ALA A 106 -1.53 3.66 -8.42
N PHE A 107 -1.46 3.72 -7.10
CA PHE A 107 -2.48 3.13 -6.22
C PHE A 107 -3.79 3.93 -6.24
N ASP A 108 -4.85 3.28 -6.73
CA ASP A 108 -6.20 3.82 -6.88
C ASP A 108 -7.28 2.74 -6.65
N GLN A 109 -7.16 2.01 -5.54
CA GLN A 109 -8.08 0.92 -5.19
C GLN A 109 -9.05 1.32 -4.08
N ASP A 110 -10.24 0.72 -4.10
CA ASP A 110 -11.25 0.89 -3.05
C ASP A 110 -10.88 0.06 -1.81
N LEU A 111 -10.70 0.76 -0.69
CA LEU A 111 -10.43 0.20 0.64
C LEU A 111 -11.61 0.41 1.59
N GLY A 112 -12.83 0.62 1.07
CA GLY A 112 -14.06 0.79 1.86
C GLY A 112 -14.43 -0.40 2.73
N SER A 113 -13.84 -1.58 2.52
CA SER A 113 -13.98 -2.73 3.43
C SER A 113 -13.08 -2.64 4.67
N TRP A 114 -12.04 -1.80 4.64
CA TRP A 114 -11.08 -1.68 5.74
C TRP A 114 -11.71 -0.94 6.90
N CYS A 115 -11.55 -1.51 8.10
CA CYS A 115 -12.08 -0.95 9.34
C CYS A 115 -11.04 -0.97 10.44
N LEU A 116 -10.40 0.17 10.63
CA LEU A 116 -9.30 0.36 11.57
C LEU A 116 -9.80 0.64 12.99
N ALA A 117 -8.98 0.32 13.98
CA ALA A 117 -9.21 0.77 15.36
C ALA A 117 -9.25 2.31 15.43
N GLU A 118 -10.00 2.84 16.38
CA GLU A 118 -10.17 4.30 16.57
C GLU A 118 -8.83 5.02 16.80
N ASP A 119 -7.90 4.32 17.47
CA ASP A 119 -6.57 4.78 17.85
C ASP A 119 -5.45 4.24 16.95
N ALA A 120 -5.80 3.57 15.84
CA ALA A 120 -4.79 3.11 14.89
C ALA A 120 -3.98 4.30 14.36
N ALA A 121 -2.66 4.21 14.48
CA ALA A 121 -1.75 5.24 14.00
C ALA A 121 -1.85 5.33 12.47
N PHE A 122 -2.48 6.41 12.01
CA PHE A 122 -2.72 6.71 10.62
C PHE A 122 -2.34 8.18 10.39
N SER A 123 -1.12 8.42 9.90
CA SER A 123 -0.67 9.77 9.58
C SER A 123 -1.38 10.29 8.32
N SER A 124 -1.55 11.61 8.21
CA SER A 124 -2.05 12.27 6.98
C SER A 124 -1.26 11.85 5.74
N ASP A 125 -0.01 11.49 5.94
CA ASP A 125 0.93 11.22 4.87
C ASP A 125 0.85 9.76 4.40
N SER A 126 0.08 8.90 5.08
CA SER A 126 -0.05 7.48 4.73
C SER A 126 -0.54 7.22 3.30
N HIS A 127 -1.13 8.23 2.65
CA HIS A 127 -1.61 8.20 1.26
C HIS A 127 -1.06 9.36 0.42
N GLN A 128 -0.05 10.09 0.92
CA GLN A 128 0.55 11.19 0.16
C GLN A 128 1.11 10.65 -1.16
N GLY A 129 0.78 11.32 -2.27
CA GLY A 129 1.22 10.90 -3.59
C GLY A 129 0.39 9.79 -4.24
N THR A 130 -0.68 9.31 -3.61
CA THR A 130 -1.65 8.39 -4.24
C THR A 130 -2.82 9.15 -4.87
N ALA A 131 -3.55 8.51 -5.79
CA ALA A 131 -4.83 9.03 -6.31
C ALA A 131 -5.89 9.20 -5.20
N CYS A 132 -5.77 8.42 -4.12
CA CYS A 132 -6.63 8.44 -2.95
C CYS A 132 -6.31 9.50 -1.89
N SER A 133 -5.35 10.40 -2.13
CA SER A 133 -4.85 11.36 -1.13
C SER A 133 -5.94 12.22 -0.44
N LEU A 134 -7.09 12.42 -1.10
CA LEU A 134 -8.22 13.18 -0.53
C LEU A 134 -9.23 12.32 0.24
N LEU A 135 -9.34 11.02 -0.07
CA LEU A 135 -10.45 10.16 0.38
C LEU A 135 -10.01 8.98 1.22
N ARG A 136 -8.71 8.83 1.46
CA ARG A 136 -8.13 7.68 2.19
C ARG A 136 -8.62 6.35 1.60
N CYS A 137 -8.83 6.31 0.29
CA CYS A 137 -9.42 5.19 -0.45
C CYS A 137 -10.71 4.61 0.18
N GLY A 138 -11.53 5.42 0.88
CA GLY A 138 -12.76 4.94 1.52
C GLY A 138 -12.58 4.25 2.88
N ILE A 139 -11.37 4.17 3.43
CA ILE A 139 -11.08 3.53 4.73
C ILE A 139 -12.02 4.04 5.83
N HIS A 140 -12.58 3.12 6.61
CA HIS A 140 -13.43 3.40 7.76
C HIS A 140 -12.67 3.25 9.08
N PHE A 141 -13.15 3.98 10.10
CA PHE A 141 -12.61 3.91 11.46
C PHE A 141 -13.70 3.44 12.42
N ARG A 142 -13.32 2.64 13.41
CA ARG A 142 -14.23 2.20 14.47
C ARG A 142 -14.61 3.40 15.34
N VAL A 143 -15.91 3.61 15.52
CA VAL A 143 -16.48 4.55 16.48
C VAL A 143 -17.56 3.82 17.24
N GLY A 144 -17.40 3.68 18.56
CA GLY A 144 -18.36 2.95 19.40
C GLY A 144 -18.52 1.47 19.04
N GLY A 145 -17.47 0.83 18.51
CA GLY A 145 -17.47 -0.58 18.13
C GLY A 145 -18.04 -0.90 16.74
N THR A 146 -18.49 0.11 15.99
CA THR A 146 -18.96 -0.04 14.60
C THR A 146 -18.04 0.69 13.63
N CYS A 147 -17.87 0.14 12.43
CA CYS A 147 -17.16 0.82 11.34
C CYS A 147 -18.03 1.98 10.85
N ALA A 148 -17.71 3.20 11.28
CA ALA A 148 -18.45 4.36 10.85
C ALA A 148 -18.03 4.70 9.41
N PRO A 149 -18.97 4.90 8.48
CA PRO A 149 -18.63 5.38 7.15
C PRO A 149 -17.91 6.73 7.30
N THR A 150 -16.72 6.83 6.72
CA THR A 150 -16.06 8.11 6.48
C THR A 150 -16.96 8.92 5.55
N PRO A 151 -17.13 10.24 5.77
CA PRO A 151 -17.97 11.06 4.89
C PRO A 151 -17.54 10.88 3.44
N ALA A 152 -18.48 10.49 2.58
CA ALA A 152 -18.21 10.34 1.16
C ALA A 152 -17.65 11.66 0.57
N PRO A 153 -16.72 11.60 -0.40
CA PRO A 153 -16.32 12.77 -1.17
C PRO A 153 -17.53 13.59 -1.63
N THR A 154 -17.45 14.90 -1.46
CA THR A 154 -18.13 15.77 -2.43
C THR A 154 -17.34 15.65 -3.73
N PRO A 155 -17.97 15.33 -4.88
CA PRO A 155 -17.23 15.14 -6.13
C PRO A 155 -16.44 16.41 -6.47
N ILE A 156 -15.11 16.33 -6.47
CA ILE A 156 -14.33 17.28 -7.27
C ILE A 156 -14.54 16.85 -8.71
N GLN A 157 -15.18 17.71 -9.50
CA GLN A 157 -15.33 17.53 -10.93
C GLN A 157 -13.95 17.57 -11.60
N THR A 158 -13.25 16.43 -11.67
CA THR A 158 -12.13 16.26 -12.58
C THR A 158 -12.69 15.96 -13.96
N SER A 159 -13.17 17.01 -14.64
CA SER A 159 -13.26 16.96 -16.09
C SER A 159 -11.87 16.65 -16.66
N ALA A 160 -11.82 15.90 -17.75
CA ALA A 160 -10.61 15.40 -18.43
C ALA A 160 -9.61 16.49 -18.91
N ALA A 161 -9.81 17.76 -18.55
CA ALA A 161 -8.93 18.89 -18.82
C ALA A 161 -7.86 19.13 -17.73
N GLY A 162 -7.93 18.47 -16.57
CA GLY A 162 -7.09 18.80 -15.40
C GLY A 162 -5.71 18.13 -15.30
N VAL A 163 -5.37 17.18 -16.17
CA VAL A 163 -4.11 16.41 -16.07
C VAL A 163 -2.88 17.09 -16.72
N ALA A 164 -3.03 18.29 -17.29
CA ALA A 164 -1.92 19.00 -17.93
C ALA A 164 -1.23 20.08 -17.05
N ASP A 165 -1.89 20.60 -16.02
CA ASP A 165 -1.39 21.82 -15.33
C ASP A 165 -0.61 21.57 -14.04
N VAL A 166 -0.55 20.34 -13.53
CA VAL A 166 0.21 20.06 -12.29
C VAL A 166 1.73 19.96 -12.55
N TYR A 167 2.17 19.72 -13.80
CA TYR A 167 3.60 19.58 -14.14
C TYR A 167 4.29 20.88 -14.58
N LEU A 168 3.56 21.96 -14.88
CA LEU A 168 4.14 23.23 -15.36
C LEU A 168 4.43 24.26 -14.25
N GLY A 169 3.93 24.05 -13.04
CA GLY A 169 4.13 24.98 -11.90
C GLY A 169 5.50 24.91 -11.22
N ILE A 170 6.31 23.89 -11.49
CA ILE A 170 7.60 23.65 -10.80
C ILE A 170 8.82 24.09 -11.64
N LEU A 171 8.66 24.37 -12.94
CA LEU A 171 9.78 24.80 -13.81
C LEU A 171 9.80 26.29 -14.16
N ALA A 172 8.77 27.08 -13.82
CA ALA A 172 8.69 28.50 -14.16
C ALA A 172 9.14 29.46 -13.03
N GLY A 173 9.72 28.93 -11.95
CA GLY A 173 10.10 29.70 -10.75
C GLY A 173 11.56 30.16 -10.66
N GLY A 174 12.32 30.17 -11.76
CA GLY A 174 13.75 30.49 -11.70
C GLY A 174 14.33 31.09 -12.98
N ALA A 175 14.25 32.41 -13.12
CA ALA A 175 15.20 33.29 -13.83
C ALA A 175 14.64 34.73 -13.82
N LEU A 176 15.16 35.65 -13.00
CA LEU A 176 16.34 36.50 -13.22
C LEU A 176 15.88 37.96 -13.51
N LEU A 177 15.80 38.77 -12.45
CA LEU A 177 15.80 40.24 -12.55
C LEU A 177 17.20 40.69 -12.97
N LEU A 178 17.37 41.14 -14.22
CA LEU A 178 18.42 42.08 -14.62
C LEU A 178 17.95 42.84 -15.88
N LEU A 179 17.42 44.04 -15.66
CA LEU A 179 17.78 45.34 -16.28
C LEU A 179 16.75 46.40 -15.86
#